data_AF-A0A1F2X1Q5-F1
#
_entry.id   AF-A0A1F2X1Q5-F1
#
_cell.length_a   1.000
_cell.length_b   1.000
_cell.length_c   1.000
_cell.angle_alpha   90.00
_cell.angle_beta   90.00
_cell.angle_gamma   90.00
#
_symmetry.space_group_name_H-M   'P 1'
#
loop_
_entity.id
_entity.type
_entity.pdbx_description
1 polymer ?
#
loop_
_entity_poly.entity_id
_entity_poly.type
_entity_poly.pdbx_seq_one_letter_code
_entity_poly.pdbx_strand_id
1 'polypeptide(L)'
;MDEIELTTEHKKTLLKIARESITNTIHFGTVPEYRINDAVLNTKCGAFVTLHIGGNLRGCIGNITADTPLWETIRNMAIESAMRDPRFPSVSLNELEDIDIEISVLSPLKKIKSLEEIEVGKHGLLIKKGFYQGLLLPQVATD
;
A
#
# COMPACT_ATOMS: atom_id res chain seq x y z
N MET A 1 -6.44 -13.10 -16.53
CA MET A 1 -6.66 -11.78 -15.90
C MET A 1 -5.59 -11.70 -14.87
N ASP A 2 -4.49 -11.10 -15.29
CA ASP A 2 -3.17 -11.66 -15.01
C ASP A 2 -2.65 -11.15 -13.68
N GLU A 3 -2.11 -12.07 -12.90
CA GLU A 3 -1.43 -11.81 -11.64
C GLU A 3 -0.31 -10.79 -11.92
N ILE A 4 -0.29 -9.67 -11.18
CA ILE A 4 0.73 -8.64 -11.35
C ILE A 4 2.03 -9.20 -10.79
N GLU A 5 2.92 -9.63 -11.66
CA GLU A 5 4.23 -10.13 -11.26
C GLU A 5 5.23 -8.98 -11.10
N LEU A 6 5.60 -8.69 -9.85
CA LEU A 6 6.54 -7.63 -9.51
C LEU A 6 7.96 -8.17 -9.44
N THR A 7 8.81 -7.70 -10.36
CA THR A 7 10.26 -7.97 -10.32
C THR A 7 10.92 -7.27 -9.13
N THR A 8 12.15 -7.68 -8.80
CA THR A 8 12.95 -7.01 -7.76
C THR A 8 13.15 -5.52 -8.06
N GLU A 9 13.31 -5.14 -9.33
CA GLU A 9 13.46 -3.74 -9.73
C GLU A 9 12.16 -2.94 -9.60
N HIS A 10 11.00 -3.56 -9.88
CA HIS A 10 9.71 -2.95 -9.57
C HIS A 10 9.58 -2.67 -8.07
N LYS A 11 9.91 -3.66 -7.22
CA LYS A 11 9.84 -3.52 -5.76
C LYS A 11 10.74 -2.40 -5.24
N LYS A 12 12.00 -2.35 -5.70
CA LYS A 12 12.93 -1.25 -5.34
C LYS A 12 12.40 0.11 -5.78
N THR A 13 11.83 0.20 -6.98
CA THR A 13 11.26 1.44 -7.51
C THR A 13 10.08 1.91 -6.65
N LEU A 14 9.16 1.01 -6.30
CA LEU A 14 8.01 1.34 -5.46
C LEU A 14 8.42 1.76 -4.05
N LEU A 15 9.39 1.06 -3.44
CA LEU A 15 9.95 1.45 -2.14
C LEU A 15 10.64 2.81 -2.18
N LYS A 16 11.40 3.09 -3.26
CA LYS A 16 12.02 4.39 -3.48
C LYS A 16 10.98 5.50 -3.58
N ILE A 17 9.94 5.30 -4.39
CA ILE A 17 8.83 6.24 -4.54
C ILE A 17 8.17 6.51 -3.18
N ALA A 18 7.84 5.46 -2.42
CA ALA A 18 7.23 5.61 -1.10
C ALA A 18 8.12 6.42 -0.14
N ARG A 19 9.41 6.05 -0.02
CA ARG A 19 10.38 6.73 0.84
C ARG A 19 10.53 8.20 0.46
N GLU A 20 10.83 8.48 -0.80
CA GLU A 20 11.04 9.85 -1.29
C GLU A 20 9.78 10.70 -1.14
N SER A 21 8.59 10.12 -1.35
CA SER A 21 7.33 10.84 -1.20
C SER A 21 7.10 11.26 0.25
N ILE A 22 7.31 10.35 1.20
CA ILE A 22 7.23 10.65 2.63
C ILE A 22 8.26 11.71 3.02
N THR A 23 9.52 11.51 2.65
CA THR A 23 10.62 12.41 3.00
C THR A 23 10.40 13.82 2.44
N ASN A 24 10.06 13.96 1.16
CA ASN A 24 9.86 15.27 0.55
C ASN A 24 8.64 16.00 1.11
N THR A 25 7.55 15.28 1.35
CA THR A 25 6.36 15.91 1.91
C THR A 25 6.59 16.37 3.35
N ILE A 26 7.32 15.61 4.17
CA ILE A 26 7.62 16.00 5.56
C ILE A 26 8.69 17.11 5.62
N HIS A 27 9.76 17.04 4.81
CA HIS A 27 10.81 18.07 4.81
C HIS A 27 10.41 19.37 4.15
N PHE A 28 9.71 19.30 3.01
CA PHE A 28 9.53 20.44 2.12
C PHE A 28 8.06 20.78 1.85
N GLY A 29 7.12 19.96 2.30
CA GLY A 29 5.70 20.11 1.96
C GLY A 29 5.41 19.87 0.48
N THR A 30 6.29 19.17 -0.24
CA THR A 30 6.16 18.90 -1.67
C THR A 30 5.88 17.43 -1.96
N VAL A 31 5.15 17.18 -3.04
CA VAL A 31 4.89 15.82 -3.54
C VAL A 31 5.73 15.61 -4.80
N PRO A 32 6.67 14.66 -4.80
CA PRO A 32 7.49 14.40 -5.97
C PRO A 32 6.66 13.96 -7.18
N GLU A 33 7.08 14.40 -8.36
CA GLU A 33 6.57 13.94 -9.64
C GLU A 33 7.48 12.87 -10.23
N TYR A 34 6.86 11.83 -10.79
CA TYR A 34 7.57 10.71 -11.41
C TYR A 34 7.10 10.55 -12.84
N ARG A 35 8.04 10.22 -13.74
CA ARG A 35 7.73 9.74 -15.09
C ARG A 35 8.16 8.29 -15.18
N ILE A 36 7.19 7.39 -15.03
CA ILE A 36 7.42 5.95 -15.03
C ILE A 36 7.04 5.37 -16.39
N ASN A 37 8.04 4.92 -17.14
CA ASN A 37 7.83 4.22 -18.41
C ASN A 37 7.95 2.70 -18.21
N ASP A 38 7.02 2.15 -17.43
CA ASP A 38 6.92 0.72 -17.14
C ASP A 38 5.46 0.29 -17.14
N ALA A 39 5.11 -0.75 -17.90
CA ALA A 39 3.72 -1.17 -18.07
C ALA A 39 3.13 -1.78 -16.78
N VAL A 40 3.94 -2.48 -15.98
CA VAL A 40 3.51 -3.12 -14.75
C VAL A 40 3.23 -2.06 -13.69
N LEU A 41 4.14 -1.10 -13.52
CA LEU A 41 3.95 0.01 -12.57
C LEU A 41 2.84 0.98 -12.99
N ASN A 42 2.48 1.02 -14.27
CA ASN A 42 1.33 1.77 -14.78
C ASN A 42 0.00 0.99 -14.74
N THR A 43 0.00 -0.25 -14.26
CA THR A 43 -1.23 -1.02 -14.08
C THR A 43 -2.04 -0.44 -12.91
N LYS A 44 -3.37 -0.38 -13.09
CA LYS A 44 -4.31 0.08 -12.07
C LYS A 44 -4.59 -1.05 -11.09
N CYS A 45 -4.08 -0.94 -9.88
CA CYS A 45 -4.30 -1.91 -8.82
C CYS A 45 -4.28 -1.24 -7.45
N GLY A 46 -5.09 -1.78 -6.54
CA GLY A 46 -5.10 -1.33 -5.16
C GLY A 46 -3.78 -1.66 -4.46
N ALA A 47 -3.43 -0.86 -3.46
CA ALA A 47 -2.26 -1.12 -2.64
C ALA A 47 -2.40 -0.48 -1.27
N PHE A 48 -1.72 -1.07 -0.29
CA PHE A 48 -1.54 -0.54 1.05
C PHE A 48 -0.05 -0.23 1.26
N VAL A 49 0.21 0.89 1.93
CA VAL A 49 1.52 1.22 2.45
C VAL A 49 1.42 1.17 3.97
N THR A 50 2.33 0.43 4.59
CA THR A 50 2.41 0.29 6.04
C THR A 50 3.76 0.80 6.49
N LEU A 51 3.76 1.63 7.52
CA LEU A 51 4.95 2.20 8.15
C LEU A 51 5.12 1.53 9.50
N HIS A 52 6.34 1.12 9.81
CA HIS A 52 6.72 0.62 11.13
C HIS A 52 7.90 1.40 11.68
N ILE A 53 8.01 1.49 13.01
CA ILE A 53 9.20 1.97 13.72
C ILE A 53 9.57 0.95 14.78
N GLY A 54 10.77 0.39 14.70
CA GLY A 54 11.22 -0.66 15.62
C GLY A 54 10.26 -1.86 15.67
N GLY A 55 9.69 -2.24 14.51
CA GLY A 55 8.70 -3.32 14.38
C GLY A 55 7.26 -2.98 14.81
N ASN A 56 7.00 -1.78 15.33
CA ASN A 56 5.66 -1.36 15.75
C ASN A 56 4.96 -0.57 14.64
N LEU A 57 3.65 -0.83 14.44
CA LEU A 57 2.85 -0.10 13.47
C LEU A 57 2.85 1.41 13.77
N ARG A 58 3.20 2.21 12.75
CA ARG A 58 3.27 3.67 12.82
C ARG A 58 2.27 4.39 11.92
N GLY A 59 1.76 3.68 10.91
CA GLY A 59 0.71 4.16 10.00
C GLY A 59 0.41 3.11 8.94
N CYS A 60 -0.84 3.01 8.50
CA CYS A 60 -1.22 2.16 7.38
C CYS A 60 -2.46 2.73 6.69
N ILE A 61 -2.28 3.11 5.43
CA ILE A 61 -3.36 3.56 4.56
C ILE A 61 -3.21 2.84 3.22
N GLY A 62 -4.34 2.49 2.63
CA GLY A 62 -4.38 1.89 1.32
C GLY A 62 -5.66 2.17 0.59
N ASN A 63 -5.60 1.93 -0.72
CA ASN A 63 -6.74 1.99 -1.60
C ASN A 63 -7.01 0.60 -2.16
N ILE A 64 -8.24 0.12 -1.98
CA ILE A 64 -8.68 -1.21 -2.41
C ILE A 64 -8.89 -1.26 -3.92
N THR A 65 -9.39 -0.16 -4.50
CA THR A 65 -9.66 -0.02 -5.92
C THR A 65 -8.99 1.25 -6.41
N ALA A 66 -7.79 1.13 -6.98
CA ALA A 66 -7.11 2.29 -7.55
C ALA A 66 -7.57 2.54 -8.98
N ASP A 67 -8.06 3.75 -9.24
CA ASP A 67 -8.30 4.25 -10.59
C ASP A 67 -7.03 4.84 -11.22
N THR A 68 -5.95 4.91 -10.44
CA THR A 68 -4.62 5.44 -10.76
C THR A 68 -3.59 4.33 -10.98
N PRO A 69 -2.50 4.61 -11.72
CA PRO A 69 -1.32 3.75 -11.78
C PRO A 69 -0.83 3.26 -10.41
N LEU A 70 -0.24 2.07 -10.34
CA LEU A 70 0.33 1.52 -9.10
C LEU A 70 1.35 2.46 -8.46
N TRP A 71 2.30 2.99 -9.25
CA TRP A 71 3.31 3.91 -8.73
C TRP A 71 2.70 5.15 -8.05
N GLU A 72 1.62 5.68 -8.62
CA GLU A 72 0.91 6.84 -8.10
C GLU A 72 0.11 6.48 -6.85
N THR A 73 -0.52 5.31 -6.85
CA THR A 73 -1.22 4.76 -5.69
C THR A 73 -0.25 4.62 -4.52
N ILE A 74 0.93 4.04 -4.73
CA ILE A 74 1.97 3.91 -3.70
C ILE A 74 2.43 5.27 -3.19
N ARG A 75 2.73 6.23 -4.08
CA ARG A 75 3.09 7.60 -3.67
C ARG A 75 2.05 8.19 -2.73
N ASN A 76 0.78 8.15 -3.15
CA ASN A 76 -0.31 8.79 -2.41
C ASN A 76 -0.56 8.07 -1.08
N MET A 77 -0.59 6.75 -1.07
CA MET A 77 -0.82 5.96 0.15
C MET A 77 0.36 6.04 1.12
N ALA A 78 1.59 6.21 0.65
CA ALA A 78 2.75 6.45 1.51
C ALA A 78 2.63 7.79 2.26
N ILE A 79 2.25 8.86 1.55
CA ILE A 79 2.03 10.19 2.15
C ILE A 79 0.88 10.13 3.17
N GLU A 80 -0.25 9.53 2.79
CA GLU A 80 -1.42 9.41 3.68
C GLU A 80 -1.10 8.56 4.91
N SER A 81 -0.34 7.46 4.76
CA SER A 81 0.10 6.63 5.90
C SER A 81 0.98 7.39 6.87
N ALA A 82 1.84 8.29 6.37
CA ALA A 82 2.72 9.08 7.21
C ALA A 82 2.01 10.28 7.87
N MET A 83 1.02 10.88 7.19
CA MET A 83 0.49 12.17 7.62
C MET A 83 -0.95 12.15 8.13
N ARG A 84 -1.76 11.18 7.69
CA ARG A 84 -3.23 11.23 7.82
C ARG A 84 -3.86 9.94 8.31
N ASP A 85 -3.08 8.97 8.79
CA ASP A 85 -3.65 7.83 9.51
C ASP A 85 -4.31 8.34 10.81
N PRO A 86 -5.65 8.23 10.96
CA PRO A 86 -6.36 8.83 12.10
C PRO A 86 -6.03 8.19 13.45
N ARG A 87 -5.31 7.06 13.45
CA ARG A 87 -4.90 6.35 14.67
C ARG A 87 -3.60 6.93 15.26
N PHE A 88 -2.84 7.70 14.49
CA PHE A 88 -1.52 8.18 14.86
C PHE A 88 -1.35 9.68 14.55
N PRO A 89 -0.50 10.41 15.29
CA PRO A 89 -0.08 11.74 14.85
C PRO A 89 0.76 11.63 13.57
N SER A 90 0.81 12.71 12.77
CA SER A 90 1.69 12.76 11.61
C SER A 90 3.14 12.44 11.99
N VAL A 91 3.84 11.72 11.12
CA VAL A 91 5.26 11.38 11.27
C VAL A 91 6.09 12.66 11.32
N SER A 92 7.01 12.72 12.28
CA SER A 92 7.95 13.82 12.46
C SER A 92 9.26 13.59 11.68
N LEU A 93 10.02 14.67 11.49
CA LEU A 93 11.31 14.62 10.79
C LEU A 93 12.30 13.63 11.42
N ASN A 94 12.33 13.56 12.75
CA ASN A 94 13.27 12.72 13.49
C ASN A 94 12.93 11.22 13.37
N GLU A 95 11.69 10.88 13.01
CA GLU A 95 11.26 9.49 12.83
C GLU A 95 11.62 8.96 11.42
N LEU A 96 11.96 9.82 10.46
CA LEU A 96 12.10 9.44 9.05
C LEU A 96 13.15 8.35 8.79
N GLU A 97 14.27 8.39 9.52
CA GLU A 97 15.37 7.44 9.37
C GLU A 97 15.03 6.06 9.95
N ASP A 98 14.15 6.02 10.95
CA ASP A 98 13.77 4.80 11.66
C ASP A 98 12.55 4.08 11.05
N ILE A 99 11.93 4.66 10.01
CA ILE A 99 10.75 4.08 9.38
C ILE A 99 11.13 2.91 8.49
N ASP A 100 10.50 1.77 8.74
CA ASP A 100 10.42 0.64 7.82
C ASP A 100 9.15 0.75 6.98
N ILE A 101 9.28 0.62 5.66
CA ILE A 101 8.16 0.72 4.72
C ILE A 101 7.86 -0.67 4.17
N GLU A 102 6.62 -1.10 4.36
CA GLU A 102 6.05 -2.29 3.75
C GLU A 102 4.99 -1.89 2.72
N ILE A 103 5.00 -2.55 1.57
CA ILE A 103 4.05 -2.31 0.48
C ILE A 103 3.33 -3.60 0.15
N SER A 104 2.00 -3.59 0.32
CA SER A 104 1.11 -4.68 -0.06
C SER A 104 0.33 -4.30 -1.32
N VAL A 105 0.69 -4.88 -2.45
CA VAL A 105 -0.02 -4.70 -3.73
C VAL A 105 -1.15 -5.72 -3.85
N LEU A 106 -2.35 -5.26 -4.17
CA LEU A 106 -3.54 -6.10 -4.24
C LEU A 106 -3.74 -6.62 -5.66
N SER A 107 -4.06 -7.91 -5.77
CA SER A 107 -4.62 -8.46 -6.99
C SER A 107 -6.05 -7.94 -7.21
N PRO A 108 -6.58 -8.01 -8.44
CA PRO A 108 -7.97 -7.69 -8.70
C PRO A 108 -8.92 -8.51 -7.82
N LEU A 109 -9.91 -7.84 -7.24
CA LEU A 109 -10.90 -8.49 -6.40
C LEU A 109 -11.69 -9.54 -7.19
N LYS A 110 -11.68 -10.77 -6.68
CA LYS A 110 -12.48 -11.87 -7.22
C LYS A 110 -13.62 -12.20 -6.26
N LYS A 111 -14.86 -12.15 -6.75
CA LYS A 111 -16.03 -12.59 -5.97
C LYS A 111 -16.00 -14.12 -5.86
N ILE A 112 -15.95 -14.62 -4.63
CA ILE A 112 -16.05 -16.06 -4.33
C ILE A 112 -17.52 -16.52 -4.38
N LYS A 113 -17.73 -17.78 -4.72
CA LYS A 113 -19.04 -18.45 -4.70
C LYS A 113 -19.18 -19.40 -3.52
N SER A 114 -18.07 -19.88 -2.97
CA SER A 114 -18.06 -20.78 -1.82
C SER A 114 -16.80 -20.58 -0.96
N LEU A 115 -16.80 -21.10 0.27
CA LEU A 115 -15.69 -20.92 1.23
C LEU A 115 -14.45 -21.72 0.82
N GLU A 116 -14.63 -22.77 0.04
CA GLU A 116 -13.56 -23.64 -0.45
C GLU A 116 -12.64 -22.93 -1.47
N GLU A 117 -13.03 -21.75 -1.97
CA GLU A 117 -12.16 -20.90 -2.81
C GLU A 117 -11.14 -20.07 -2.00
N ILE A 118 -11.23 -20.09 -0.66
CA ILE A 118 -10.36 -19.32 0.21
C ILE A 118 -9.16 -20.18 0.61
N GLU A 119 -7.96 -19.69 0.29
CA GLU A 119 -6.69 -20.27 0.74
C GLU A 119 -6.11 -19.40 1.86
N VAL A 120 -6.11 -19.91 3.08
CA VAL A 120 -5.55 -19.21 4.26
C VAL A 120 -4.06 -18.95 4.07
N GLY A 121 -3.61 -17.75 4.44
CA GLY A 121 -2.23 -17.30 4.25
C GLY A 121 -1.88 -16.83 2.83
N LYS A 122 -2.80 -17.01 1.87
CA LYS A 122 -2.63 -16.56 0.48
C LYS A 122 -3.67 -15.52 0.08
N HIS A 123 -4.94 -15.74 0.41
CA HIS A 123 -6.02 -14.84 0.02
C HIS A 123 -6.35 -13.85 1.14
N GLY A 124 -6.42 -12.57 0.77
CA GLY A 124 -7.04 -11.52 1.58
C GLY A 124 -8.55 -11.52 1.37
N LEU A 125 -9.31 -11.00 2.33
CA LEU A 125 -10.77 -10.98 2.28
C LEU A 125 -11.29 -9.55 2.27
N LEU A 126 -12.17 -9.25 1.32
CA LEU A 126 -12.99 -8.05 1.32
C LEU A 126 -14.45 -8.46 1.52
N ILE A 127 -15.06 -8.01 2.62
CA ILE A 127 -16.48 -8.20 2.90
C ILE A 127 -17.19 -6.87 2.68
N LYS A 128 -18.28 -6.87 1.91
CA LYS A 128 -19.10 -5.68 1.64
C LYS A 128 -20.58 -5.95 1.92
N LYS A 129 -21.22 -5.08 2.71
CA LYS A 129 -22.66 -5.09 3.01
C LYS A 129 -23.21 -3.67 2.93
N GLY A 130 -23.80 -3.29 1.79
CA GLY A 130 -24.26 -1.92 1.55
C GLY A 130 -23.08 -0.93 1.55
N PHE A 131 -23.13 0.06 2.43
CA PHE A 131 -22.05 1.04 2.65
C PHE A 131 -20.92 0.53 3.55
N TYR A 132 -21.14 -0.58 4.26
CA TYR A 132 -20.13 -1.18 5.14
C TYR A 132 -19.18 -2.04 4.32
N GLN A 133 -17.89 -1.87 4.55
CA GLN A 133 -16.84 -2.71 3.99
C GLN A 133 -15.74 -2.96 5.02
N GLY A 134 -15.15 -4.14 4.97
CA GLY A 134 -13.97 -4.50 5.77
C GLY A 134 -13.01 -5.32 4.93
N LEU A 135 -11.72 -5.00 5.02
CA LEU A 135 -10.65 -5.70 4.31
C LEU A 135 -9.67 -6.30 5.33
N LEU A 136 -9.28 -7.54 5.10
CA LEU A 136 -8.22 -8.23 5.82
C LEU A 136 -7.17 -8.68 4.82
N LEU A 137 -5.90 -8.36 5.10
CA LEU A 137 -4.77 -8.80 4.28
C LEU A 137 -4.46 -10.28 4.57
N PRO A 138 -3.85 -11.02 3.62
CA PRO A 138 -3.56 -12.44 3.77
C PRO A 138 -2.80 -12.81 5.06
N GLN A 139 -1.82 -12.01 5.44
CA GLN A 139 -0.94 -12.24 6.60
C GLN A 139 -1.69 -12.25 7.94
N VAL A 140 -2.80 -11.50 8.04
CA VAL A 140 -3.60 -11.41 9.27
C VAL A 140 -4.20 -12.76 9.69
N ALA A 141 -4.39 -13.68 8.75
CA ALA A 141 -4.94 -14.99 9.05
C ALA A 141 -3.90 -16.00 9.55
N THR A 142 -2.61 -15.68 9.42
CA THR A 142 -1.49 -16.59 9.75
C THR A 142 -0.63 -16.11 10.90
N ASP A 143 -0.65 -14.81 11.19
CA ASP A 143 0.00 -14.20 12.36
C ASP A 143 -0.78 -14.46 13.65
#